data_AF-A0A940AUI6-F1
#
_entry.id   AF-A0A940AUI6-F1
#
_cell.length_a   1.000
_cell.length_b   1.000
_cell.length_c   1.000
_cell.angle_alpha   90.00
_cell.angle_beta   90.00
_cell.angle_gamma   90.00
#
_symmetry.space_group_name_H-M   'P 1'
#
loop_
_entity.id
_entity.type
_entity.pdbx_description
1 polymer ?
#
loop_
_entity_poly.entity_id
_entity_poly.type
_entity_poly.pdbx_seq_one_letter_code
_entity_poly.pdbx_strand_id
1 'polypeptide(L)'
;MSETELKARAAAIRSEQRVGFVSPDIPLLSNLSVYDNISLVPRYLTTEKDDSIHAEIEKLLDLLEISDSINKKTFQLDSETIFKVKLLRAFMLKDSVTVIDRPFVMLNTAPDIKPVENMLKTLVADEKKIIFLDFEWNKNKY
;
A
#
# COMPACT_ATOMS: atom_id res chain seq x y z
N MET A 1 8.21 -14.12 14.97
CA MET A 1 7.05 -13.73 15.83
C MET A 1 5.85 -14.61 15.49
N SER A 2 5.02 -14.95 16.46
CA SER A 2 3.72 -15.63 16.26
C SER A 2 2.67 -14.66 15.69
N GLU A 3 1.61 -15.19 15.07
CA GLU A 3 0.53 -14.38 14.45
C GLU A 3 -0.13 -13.43 15.45
N THR A 4 -0.28 -13.87 16.71
CA THR A 4 -0.86 -13.06 17.80
C THR A 4 0.00 -11.86 18.16
N GLU A 5 1.33 -12.02 18.16
CA GLU A 5 2.27 -10.94 18.48
C GLU A 5 2.35 -9.91 17.34
N LEU A 6 2.24 -10.36 16.09
CA LEU A 6 2.13 -9.48 14.90
C LEU A 6 0.89 -8.59 14.98
N LYS A 7 -0.28 -9.18 15.32
CA LYS A 7 -1.53 -8.44 15.48
C LYS A 7 -1.47 -7.45 16.64
N ALA A 8 -0.90 -7.84 17.78
CA ALA A 8 -0.75 -6.95 18.94
C ALA A 8 0.15 -5.75 18.63
N ARG A 9 1.28 -5.97 17.92
CA ARG A 9 2.20 -4.89 17.54
C ARG A 9 1.58 -3.95 16.50
N ALA A 10 0.87 -4.49 15.50
CA ALA A 10 0.12 -3.68 14.54
C ALA A 10 -0.98 -2.83 15.22
N ALA A 11 -1.67 -3.39 16.22
CA ALA A 11 -2.68 -2.68 17.00
C ALA A 11 -2.08 -1.54 17.85
N ALA A 12 -0.91 -1.76 18.47
CA ALA A 12 -0.21 -0.73 19.23
C ALA A 12 0.20 0.45 18.34
N ILE A 13 0.80 0.19 17.16
CA ILE A 13 1.19 1.24 16.20
C ILE A 13 -0.05 2.04 15.73
N ARG A 14 -1.20 1.37 15.52
CA ARG A 14 -2.47 2.05 15.17
C ARG A 14 -2.96 3.06 16.20
N SER A 15 -2.68 2.82 17.48
CA SER A 15 -3.23 3.65 18.57
C SER A 15 -2.46 4.96 18.79
N GLU A 16 -1.21 5.04 18.35
CA GLU A 16 -0.32 6.17 18.63
C GLU A 16 -0.02 7.03 17.40
N GLN A 17 -0.26 6.54 16.17
CA GLN A 17 0.04 7.25 14.92
C GLN A 17 -1.03 7.03 13.85
N ARG A 18 -1.13 7.93 12.87
CA ARG A 18 -1.84 7.64 11.61
C ARG A 18 -1.05 6.56 10.88
N VAL A 19 -1.69 5.43 10.58
CA VAL A 19 -1.02 4.28 9.93
C VAL A 19 -1.74 3.89 8.64
N GLY A 20 -1.03 3.93 7.53
CA GLY A 20 -1.46 3.34 6.27
C GLY A 20 -1.03 1.87 6.21
N PHE A 21 -1.97 0.95 6.06
CA PHE A 21 -1.66 -0.48 5.98
C PHE A 21 -1.69 -1.03 4.55
N VAL A 22 -0.68 -1.82 4.23
CA VAL A 22 -0.62 -2.69 3.07
C VAL A 22 -0.58 -4.12 3.59
N SER A 23 -1.72 -4.82 3.56
CA SER A 23 -1.87 -6.15 4.17
C SER A 23 -2.75 -7.06 3.31
N PRO A 24 -2.51 -8.38 3.30
CA PRO A 24 -3.43 -9.34 2.69
C PRO A 24 -4.84 -9.24 3.30
N ASP A 25 -4.95 -8.93 4.59
CA ASP A 25 -6.22 -8.92 5.33
C ASP A 25 -7.05 -7.65 5.13
N ILE A 26 -6.50 -6.63 4.44
CA ILE A 26 -7.19 -5.38 4.14
C ILE A 26 -7.38 -5.29 2.62
N PRO A 27 -8.44 -5.92 2.08
CA PRO A 27 -8.65 -5.98 0.65
C PRO A 27 -8.97 -4.60 0.05
N LEU A 28 -8.86 -4.53 -1.27
CA LEU A 28 -9.47 -3.47 -2.06
C LEU A 28 -10.97 -3.76 -2.20
N LEU A 29 -11.79 -2.72 -2.33
CA LEU A 29 -13.22 -2.87 -2.58
C LEU A 29 -13.42 -3.34 -4.01
N SER A 30 -14.01 -4.53 -4.16
CA SER A 30 -14.02 -5.26 -5.43
C SER A 30 -14.92 -4.65 -6.50
N ASN A 31 -15.95 -3.92 -6.07
CA ASN A 31 -16.88 -3.20 -6.93
C ASN A 31 -16.33 -1.86 -7.43
N LEU A 32 -15.23 -1.37 -6.87
CA LEU A 32 -14.62 -0.08 -7.19
C LEU A 32 -13.47 -0.22 -8.18
N SER A 33 -13.22 0.85 -8.95
CA SER A 33 -12.03 0.97 -9.79
C SER A 33 -10.76 1.13 -8.95
N VAL A 34 -9.59 1.07 -9.59
CA VAL A 34 -8.31 1.43 -8.97
C VAL A 34 -8.35 2.87 -8.45
N TYR A 35 -8.78 3.83 -9.28
CA TYR A 35 -8.92 5.22 -8.89
C TYR A 35 -9.80 5.39 -7.64
N ASP A 36 -10.97 4.76 -7.64
CA ASP A 36 -11.91 4.87 -6.52
C ASP A 36 -11.32 4.25 -5.25
N ASN A 37 -10.64 3.10 -5.35
CA ASN A 37 -9.98 2.47 -4.21
C ASN A 37 -8.91 3.36 -3.56
N ILE A 38 -8.16 4.12 -4.36
CA ILE A 38 -7.09 5.00 -3.87
C ILE A 38 -7.66 6.32 -3.36
N SER A 39 -8.61 6.93 -4.08
CA SER A 39 -9.19 8.25 -3.78
C SER A 39 -10.09 8.28 -2.54
N LEU A 40 -10.60 7.14 -2.07
CA LEU A 40 -11.41 7.07 -0.84
C LEU A 40 -10.71 7.67 0.39
N VAL A 41 -9.41 7.43 0.54
CA VAL A 41 -8.63 7.92 1.68
C VAL A 41 -8.59 9.46 1.72
N PRO A 42 -8.11 10.16 0.69
CA PRO A 42 -8.05 11.62 0.70
C PRO A 42 -9.45 12.25 0.68
N ARG A 43 -10.41 11.72 -0.10
CA ARG A 43 -11.78 12.24 -0.14
C ARG A 43 -12.46 12.27 1.23
N TYR A 44 -12.15 11.31 2.10
CA TYR A 44 -12.75 11.22 3.43
C TYR A 44 -11.96 11.98 4.51
N LEU A 45 -10.65 12.14 4.33
CA LEU A 45 -9.75 12.68 5.37
C LEU A 45 -9.25 14.10 5.10
N THR A 46 -9.48 14.63 3.90
CA THR A 46 -9.03 15.97 3.50
C THR A 46 -10.18 16.75 2.86
N THR A 47 -9.95 18.05 2.66
CA THR A 47 -10.83 18.94 1.90
C THR A 47 -10.28 19.23 0.50
N GLU A 48 -9.39 18.38 0.00
CA GLU A 48 -8.77 18.56 -1.31
C GLU A 48 -9.82 18.39 -2.42
N LYS A 49 -9.66 19.15 -3.50
CA LYS A 49 -10.55 19.05 -4.66
C LYS A 49 -10.28 17.75 -5.41
N ASP A 50 -11.33 17.18 -6.00
CA ASP A 50 -11.22 15.90 -6.72
C ASP A 50 -10.20 15.96 -7.86
N ASP A 51 -10.14 17.09 -8.60
CA ASP A 51 -9.14 17.29 -9.66
C ASP A 51 -7.69 17.19 -9.14
N SER A 52 -7.43 17.70 -7.93
CA SER A 52 -6.11 17.61 -7.30
C SER A 52 -5.79 16.18 -6.82
N ILE A 53 -6.80 15.48 -6.28
CA ILE A 53 -6.68 14.06 -5.91
C ILE A 53 -6.40 13.21 -7.15
N HIS A 54 -7.11 13.48 -8.24
CA HIS A 54 -6.96 12.80 -9.51
C HIS A 54 -5.56 12.97 -10.09
N ALA A 55 -5.08 14.20 -10.19
CA ALA A 55 -3.74 14.48 -10.70
C ALA A 55 -2.64 13.79 -9.86
N GLU A 56 -2.77 13.76 -8.54
CA GLU A 56 -1.82 13.06 -7.67
C GLU A 56 -1.88 11.54 -7.88
N ILE A 57 -3.07 10.95 -8.00
CA ILE A 57 -3.23 9.52 -8.27
C ILE A 57 -2.66 9.13 -9.63
N GLU A 58 -2.92 9.91 -10.68
CA GLU A 58 -2.35 9.67 -12.01
C GLU A 58 -0.82 9.68 -11.98
N LYS A 59 -0.22 10.68 -11.34
CA LYS A 59 1.23 10.76 -11.15
C LYS A 59 1.77 9.53 -10.41
N LEU A 60 1.11 9.10 -9.33
CA LEU A 60 1.54 7.94 -8.54
C LEU A 60 1.40 6.61 -9.29
N LEU A 61 0.36 6.46 -10.11
CA LEU A 61 0.18 5.30 -10.98
C LEU A 61 1.26 5.25 -12.08
N ASP A 62 1.64 6.41 -12.62
CA ASP A 62 2.69 6.55 -13.63
C ASP A 62 4.06 6.15 -13.06
N LEU A 63 4.38 6.62 -11.86
CA LEU A 63 5.60 6.25 -11.13
C LEU A 63 5.74 4.74 -10.88
N LEU A 64 4.63 4.01 -10.79
CA LEU A 64 4.61 2.55 -10.60
C LEU A 64 4.34 1.75 -11.88
N GLU A 65 4.29 2.44 -13.02
CA GLU A 65 4.06 1.86 -14.35
C GLU A 65 2.74 1.08 -14.46
N ILE A 66 1.67 1.60 -13.81
CA ILE A 66 0.34 0.98 -13.79
C ILE A 66 -0.80 1.95 -14.16
N SER A 67 -0.50 3.01 -14.92
CA SER A 67 -1.49 4.02 -15.36
C SER A 67 -2.67 3.44 -16.14
N ASP A 68 -2.44 2.39 -16.93
CA ASP A 68 -3.48 1.69 -17.69
C ASP A 68 -4.52 0.97 -16.81
N SER A 69 -4.21 0.81 -15.51
CA SER A 69 -5.08 0.15 -14.53
C SER A 69 -6.11 1.06 -13.89
N ILE A 70 -6.03 2.39 -14.07
CA ILE A 70 -6.80 3.39 -13.32
C ILE A 70 -8.31 3.11 -13.27
N ASN A 71 -8.88 2.63 -14.38
CA ASN A 71 -10.31 2.32 -14.52
C ASN A 71 -10.65 0.83 -14.32
N LYS A 72 -9.65 -0.04 -14.13
CA LYS A 72 -9.85 -1.48 -13.95
C LYS A 72 -10.41 -1.77 -12.54
N LYS A 73 -11.20 -2.83 -12.43
CA LYS A 73 -11.63 -3.40 -11.15
C LYS A 73 -10.63 -4.43 -10.66
N THR A 74 -10.65 -4.69 -9.35
CA THR A 74 -9.69 -5.57 -8.65
C THR A 74 -9.54 -6.97 -9.28
N PHE A 75 -10.61 -7.58 -9.79
CA PHE A 75 -10.57 -8.91 -10.41
C PHE A 75 -9.86 -8.94 -11.77
N GLN A 76 -9.56 -7.77 -12.35
CA GLN A 76 -8.84 -7.62 -13.62
C GLN A 76 -7.34 -7.40 -13.41
N LEU A 77 -6.88 -7.38 -12.15
CA LEU A 77 -5.51 -7.04 -11.78
C LEU A 77 -4.77 -8.30 -11.33
N ASP A 78 -3.48 -8.38 -11.64
CA ASP A 78 -2.59 -9.36 -11.05
C ASP A 78 -2.23 -9.00 -9.59
N SER A 79 -1.57 -9.91 -8.90
CA SER A 79 -1.23 -9.75 -7.49
C SER A 79 -0.27 -8.59 -7.23
N GLU A 80 0.67 -8.34 -8.15
CA GLU A 80 1.62 -7.23 -8.06
C GLU A 80 0.91 -5.88 -8.21
N THR A 81 0.01 -5.77 -9.17
CA THR A 81 -0.80 -4.56 -9.37
C THR A 81 -1.73 -4.33 -8.19
N ILE A 82 -2.36 -5.38 -7.63
CA ILE A 82 -3.13 -5.28 -6.38
C ILE A 82 -2.27 -4.74 -5.23
N PHE A 83 -1.04 -5.24 -5.10
CA PHE A 83 -0.10 -4.75 -4.09
C PHE A 83 0.23 -3.27 -4.29
N LYS A 84 0.60 -2.85 -5.51
CA LYS A 84 0.88 -1.46 -5.87
C LYS A 84 -0.32 -0.55 -5.55
N VAL A 85 -1.54 -0.95 -5.88
CA VAL A 85 -2.76 -0.18 -5.58
C VAL A 85 -3.01 -0.08 -4.06
N LYS A 86 -2.81 -1.15 -3.30
CA LYS A 86 -2.87 -1.10 -1.82
C LYS A 86 -1.81 -0.16 -1.24
N LEU A 87 -0.61 -0.18 -1.80
CA LEU A 87 0.49 0.70 -1.42
C LEU A 87 0.15 2.17 -1.68
N LEU A 88 -0.34 2.51 -2.88
CA LEU A 88 -0.79 3.87 -3.22
C LEU A 88 -1.90 4.34 -2.30
N ARG A 89 -2.91 3.49 -2.01
CA ARG A 89 -3.98 3.81 -1.05
C ARG A 89 -3.43 4.14 0.35
N ALA A 90 -2.45 3.38 0.84
CA ALA A 90 -1.78 3.67 2.11
C ALA A 90 -0.96 4.97 2.05
N PHE A 91 -0.39 5.28 0.88
CA PHE A 91 0.42 6.46 0.67
C PHE A 91 -0.38 7.76 0.65
N MET A 92 -1.63 7.73 0.18
CA MET A 92 -2.53 8.89 0.23
C MET A 92 -2.82 9.39 1.65
N LEU A 93 -2.53 8.58 2.68
CA LEU A 93 -2.56 9.03 4.06
C LEU A 93 -1.30 9.88 4.35
N LYS A 94 -1.46 11.20 4.40
CA LYS A 94 -0.40 12.16 4.75
C LYS A 94 -0.01 12.06 6.24
N ASP A 95 1.24 12.39 6.55
CA ASP A 95 1.82 12.38 7.90
C ASP A 95 1.58 11.06 8.65
N SER A 96 1.82 9.95 7.95
CA SER A 96 1.55 8.60 8.44
C SER A 96 2.74 7.67 8.29
N VAL A 97 2.76 6.64 9.15
CA VAL A 97 3.64 5.48 8.97
C VAL A 97 2.96 4.51 8.01
N THR A 98 3.70 4.00 7.04
CA THR A 98 3.21 2.87 6.22
C THR A 98 3.70 1.56 6.80
N VAL A 99 2.75 0.67 7.13
CA VAL A 99 3.05 -0.69 7.56
C VAL A 99 2.75 -1.65 6.41
N ILE A 100 3.76 -2.39 5.97
CA ILE A 100 3.66 -3.44 4.97
C ILE A 100 3.69 -4.78 5.71
N ASP A 101 2.53 -5.41 5.82
CA ASP A 101 2.31 -6.66 6.54
C ASP A 101 2.29 -7.84 5.56
N ARG A 102 3.20 -8.78 5.77
CA ARG A 102 3.42 -10.02 5.00
C ARG A 102 3.45 -9.76 3.49
N PRO A 103 4.41 -8.95 2.99
CA PRO A 103 4.50 -8.63 1.56
C PRO A 103 4.60 -9.88 0.70
N PHE A 104 5.34 -10.91 1.13
CA PHE A 104 5.50 -12.16 0.36
C PHE A 104 4.24 -13.03 0.30
N VAL A 105 3.21 -12.77 1.12
CA VAL A 105 1.91 -13.41 0.95
C VAL A 105 1.15 -12.80 -0.24
N MET A 106 1.31 -11.49 -0.45
CA MET A 106 0.71 -10.78 -1.59
C MET A 106 1.55 -10.93 -2.85
N LEU A 107 2.87 -10.95 -2.71
CA LEU A 107 3.87 -11.08 -3.78
C LEU A 107 4.53 -12.46 -3.71
N ASN A 108 3.73 -13.52 -3.86
CA ASN A 108 4.17 -14.91 -3.66
C ASN A 108 5.32 -15.36 -4.60
N THR A 109 5.48 -14.70 -5.75
CA THR A 109 6.55 -14.94 -6.72
C THR A 109 7.81 -14.14 -6.46
N ALA A 110 7.79 -13.16 -5.54
CA ALA A 110 8.95 -12.31 -5.28
C ALA A 110 10.07 -13.10 -4.59
N PRO A 111 11.29 -13.09 -5.15
CA PRO A 111 12.42 -13.83 -4.58
C PRO A 111 12.97 -13.17 -3.31
N ASP A 112 13.01 -11.84 -3.29
CA ASP A 112 13.51 -10.99 -2.21
C ASP A 112 12.69 -9.68 -2.12
N ILE A 113 13.03 -8.81 -1.16
CA ILE A 113 12.32 -7.55 -0.91
C ILE A 113 12.65 -6.44 -1.92
N LYS A 114 13.70 -6.59 -2.74
CA LYS A 114 14.23 -5.51 -3.59
C LYS A 114 13.20 -4.91 -4.56
N PRO A 115 12.29 -5.68 -5.19
CA PRO A 115 11.23 -5.09 -6.01
C PRO A 115 10.37 -4.10 -5.21
N VAL A 116 10.02 -4.46 -3.97
CA VAL A 116 9.25 -3.58 -3.08
C VAL A 116 10.08 -2.36 -2.69
N GLU A 117 11.35 -2.54 -2.32
CA GLU A 117 12.23 -1.41 -2.00
C GLU A 117 12.39 -0.44 -3.17
N ASN A 118 12.48 -0.95 -4.40
CA ASN A 118 12.57 -0.13 -5.60
C ASN A 118 11.28 0.66 -5.82
N MET A 119 10.10 0.03 -5.67
CA MET A 119 8.82 0.76 -5.72
C MET A 119 8.77 1.87 -4.67
N LEU A 120 9.23 1.59 -3.45
CA LEU A 120 9.26 2.58 -2.36
C LEU A 120 10.21 3.74 -2.67
N LYS A 121 11.41 3.46 -3.20
CA LYS A 121 12.36 4.51 -3.63
C LYS A 121 11.78 5.41 -4.71
N THR A 122 10.97 4.86 -5.62
CA THR A 122 10.31 5.65 -6.67
C THR A 122 9.19 6.54 -6.12
N LEU A 123 8.44 6.05 -5.12
CA LEU A 123 7.31 6.79 -4.53
C LEU A 123 7.73 7.84 -3.49
N VAL A 124 8.84 7.60 -2.80
CA VAL A 124 9.21 8.32 -1.59
C VAL A 124 10.36 9.27 -1.90
N ALA A 125 10.05 10.55 -2.12
CA ALA A 125 11.05 11.62 -2.18
C ALA A 125 11.39 12.19 -0.79
N ASP A 126 10.47 12.07 0.18
CA ASP A 126 10.57 12.59 1.56
C ASP A 126 10.69 11.45 2.62
N GLU A 127 11.07 11.74 3.87
CA GLU A 127 11.30 10.74 4.93
C GLU A 127 10.02 10.04 5.47
N LYS A 128 9.19 9.44 4.61
CA LYS A 128 8.05 8.62 5.05
C LYS A 128 8.55 7.36 5.74
N LYS A 129 8.18 7.18 7.02
CA LYS A 129 8.55 6.00 7.79
C LYS A 129 7.78 4.78 7.31
N ILE A 130 8.53 3.72 6.97
CA ILE A 130 7.98 2.45 6.49
C ILE A 130 8.42 1.33 7.44
N ILE A 131 7.48 0.44 7.79
CA ILE A 131 7.72 -0.70 8.66
C ILE A 131 7.27 -1.97 7.94
N PHE A 132 8.17 -2.93 7.80
CA PHE A 132 7.84 -4.28 7.34
C PHE A 132 7.53 -5.18 8.54
N LEU A 133 6.43 -5.93 8.44
CA LEU A 133 6.02 -6.94 9.40
C LEU A 133 5.86 -8.27 8.67
N ASP A 134 6.60 -9.30 9.09
CA ASP A 134 6.60 -10.59 8.39
C ASP A 134 6.92 -11.76 9.33
N PHE A 135 6.81 -12.97 8.80
CA PHE A 135 7.23 -14.20 9.46
C PHE A 135 8.76 -14.29 9.54
N GLU A 136 9.26 -14.89 10.61
CA GLU A 136 10.70 -15.05 10.85
C GLU A 136 11.39 -15.85 9.72
N TRP A 137 10.69 -16.82 9.12
CA TRP A 137 11.25 -17.61 8.02
C TRP A 137 11.56 -16.78 6.77
N ASN A 138 10.97 -15.59 6.62
CA ASN A 138 11.21 -14.70 5.49
C ASN A 138 12.42 -13.80 5.72
N LYS A 139 13.10 -13.90 6.86
CA LYS A 139 14.25 -13.05 7.22
C LYS A 139 15.35 -13.01 6.16
N ASN A 140 15.61 -14.11 5.46
CA ASN A 140 16.65 -14.17 4.42
C ASN A 140 16.24 -13.48 3.10
N LYS A 141 14.98 -13.06 2.97
CA LYS A 141 14.46 -12.32 1.82
C LYS A 141 14.52 -10.80 2.00
N TYR A 142 14.78 -10.34 3.22
CA TYR A 142 15.02 -8.94 3.57
C TYR A 142 16.53 -8.69 3.62
#